data_AF-A0A7X9J1N9-F1
#
_entry.id   AF-A0A7X9J1N9-F1
#
_cell.length_a   1.000
_cell.length_b   1.000
_cell.length_c   1.000
_cell.angle_alpha   90.00
_cell.angle_beta   90.00
_cell.angle_gamma   90.00
#
_symmetry.space_group_name_H-M   'P 1'
#
loop_
_entity.id
_entity.type
_entity.pdbx_description
1 polymer ?
#
loop_
_entity_poly.entity_id
_entity_poly.type
_entity_poly.pdbx_seq_one_letter_code
_entity_poly.pdbx_strand_id
1 'polypeptide(L)'
;RAAGYKHLKLWGFYWMREDILPAHVPMVQATAEQVHSSGYRFLWIPYHRALGWQGWKKCGFDVAILQPNYAFSTWHRGGNVYRNRLASNADLAKRFGVGVEMECFDIFNEESDRYTFRHYMADGAKSRFGYQNAASAFYLGTDAVERTSTSTDPKVRSIYDSLADYVAGRPVPDPDPPVVVSKPVKDKTGTVTYKVTLKRPGLVGAVNINLDEPGPAFWKGTITVNVRPPGLKGWTSGGWALRSSPDPATGRRQHVLVRVGRTAAELSVSFRPLSGSPALKAVNLSVDPNHPGGPLPKTASSLTGVPYTFQPSAPGAYPDTGRLLTDDNVPSTGFGPGLTVGWRAVNTVCVTFDLGKTRPVTGIEAHCVGGSQAAVNFPAQAAVLLSATTQPPMTMSGYGALPAGFTWLSAGNPVIDLKRSPVSMNGRYHFKPGKAVNARYVTLVFQPNGWLMLSEIRIFSGGINIAPTASYSFRPLPSPGDDNPDRYADNGIRLTDGAIANDFSPDMLTGWKGAEPRVVVLDLGTVKSIKSVTVWALRGGLHGICQPASVGLELSEDGRFWTPTVPLKGPTGEEDSTTCVPAPLRADLDKGSKGRYVRVVASTSVEWAMLSEIAVAAGTP
;
A
#
# COMPACT_ATOMS: atom_id res chain seq x y z
N ARG A 1 -0.48 -21.35 43.12
CA ARG A 1 -1.48 -21.97 44.02
C ARG A 1 -1.37 -21.43 45.46
N ALA A 2 -0.17 -21.21 46.01
CA ALA A 2 0.03 -20.68 47.38
C ALA A 2 -0.69 -19.34 47.66
N ALA A 3 -0.84 -18.46 46.66
CA ALA A 3 -1.54 -17.18 46.80
C ALA A 3 -3.08 -17.26 46.81
N GLY A 4 -3.69 -18.45 46.63
CA GLY A 4 -5.13 -18.64 46.84
C GLY A 4 -6.09 -17.94 45.88
N TYR A 5 -5.64 -17.49 44.69
CA TYR A 5 -6.52 -16.82 43.71
C TYR A 5 -7.71 -17.70 43.28
N LYS A 6 -8.94 -17.22 43.53
CA LYS A 6 -10.19 -17.95 43.28
C LYS A 6 -10.49 -18.18 41.79
N HIS A 7 -9.97 -17.31 40.92
CA HIS A 7 -10.28 -17.30 39.49
C HIS A 7 -9.07 -17.52 38.58
N LEU A 8 -7.92 -17.94 39.15
CA LEU A 8 -6.68 -18.15 38.40
C LEU A 8 -6.19 -19.60 38.56
N LYS A 9 -6.05 -20.30 37.43
CA LYS A 9 -5.50 -21.65 37.37
C LYS A 9 -4.42 -21.70 36.28
N LEU A 10 -3.27 -22.30 36.59
CA LEU A 10 -2.30 -22.67 35.56
C LEU A 10 -2.92 -23.78 34.69
N TRP A 11 -3.28 -23.42 33.46
CA TRP A 11 -3.94 -24.32 32.51
C TRP A 11 -2.95 -25.08 31.62
N GLY A 12 -1.89 -24.42 31.18
CA GLY A 12 -1.02 -24.95 30.15
C GLY A 12 0.20 -24.09 29.83
N PHE A 13 0.90 -24.49 28.77
CA PHE A 13 2.07 -23.81 28.23
C PHE A 13 1.80 -23.29 26.81
N TYR A 14 2.39 -22.15 26.49
CA TYR A 14 2.35 -21.52 25.18
C TYR A 14 3.65 -21.80 24.42
N TRP A 15 3.55 -22.32 23.20
CA TRP A 15 4.70 -22.46 22.31
C TRP A 15 5.00 -21.14 21.60
N MET A 16 6.10 -20.49 22.00
CA MET A 16 6.45 -19.13 21.56
C MET A 16 6.78 -18.99 20.07
N ARG A 17 7.31 -20.03 19.43
CA ARG A 17 7.67 -19.95 18.01
C ARG A 17 6.40 -20.06 17.15
N GLU A 18 6.14 -19.06 16.32
CA GLU A 18 4.87 -18.91 15.58
C GLU A 18 4.83 -19.66 14.24
N ASP A 19 5.94 -20.26 13.81
CA ASP A 19 6.05 -21.15 12.65
C ASP A 19 6.57 -22.54 13.06
N ILE A 20 6.17 -23.56 12.30
CA ILE A 20 6.68 -24.93 12.46
C ILE A 20 7.16 -25.42 11.09
N LEU A 21 8.48 -25.44 10.93
CA LEU A 21 9.11 -26.11 9.80
C LEU A 21 8.88 -27.62 9.87
N PRO A 22 8.80 -28.34 8.74
CA PRO A 22 8.65 -29.79 8.74
C PRO A 22 9.69 -30.52 9.60
N ALA A 23 10.93 -30.03 9.62
CA ALA A 23 12.01 -30.58 10.45
C ALA A 23 11.81 -30.41 11.96
N HIS A 24 11.00 -29.42 12.39
CA HIS A 24 10.73 -29.15 13.81
C HIS A 24 9.56 -29.95 14.36
N VAL A 25 8.75 -30.60 13.51
CA VAL A 25 7.55 -31.34 13.95
C VAL A 25 7.86 -32.39 15.03
N PRO A 26 8.89 -33.25 14.91
CA PRO A 26 9.18 -34.24 15.95
C PRO A 26 9.52 -33.62 17.32
N MET A 27 10.27 -32.51 17.32
CA MET A 27 10.62 -31.79 18.54
C MET A 27 9.38 -31.19 19.22
N VAL A 28 8.46 -30.64 18.44
CA VAL A 28 7.21 -30.07 18.98
C VAL A 28 6.32 -31.17 19.56
N GLN A 29 6.24 -32.33 18.89
CA GLN A 29 5.49 -33.49 19.39
C GLN A 29 6.05 -34.01 20.72
N ALA A 30 7.38 -34.17 20.83
CA ALA A 30 8.01 -34.56 22.10
C ALA A 30 7.76 -33.55 23.23
N THR A 31 7.71 -32.25 22.89
CA THR A 31 7.36 -31.20 23.85
C THR A 31 5.91 -31.34 24.31
N ALA A 32 4.98 -31.58 23.39
CA ALA A 32 3.57 -31.79 23.70
C ALA A 32 3.38 -32.99 24.65
N GLU A 33 4.06 -34.11 24.38
CA GLU A 33 4.05 -35.30 25.24
C GLU A 33 4.50 -34.99 26.67
N GLN A 34 5.56 -34.20 26.84
CA GLN A 34 6.04 -33.79 28.16
C GLN A 34 5.08 -32.84 28.90
N VAL A 35 4.44 -31.93 28.17
CA VAL A 35 3.42 -31.03 28.72
C VAL A 35 2.21 -31.84 29.19
N HIS A 36 1.75 -32.79 28.37
CA HIS A 36 0.62 -33.65 28.68
C HIS A 36 0.90 -34.62 29.82
N SER A 37 2.10 -35.23 29.88
CA SER A 37 2.51 -36.12 30.98
C SER A 37 2.52 -35.41 32.34
N SER A 38 2.73 -34.08 32.32
CA SER A 38 2.67 -33.21 33.49
C SER A 38 1.25 -32.75 33.85
N GLY A 39 0.22 -33.20 33.12
CA GLY A 39 -1.20 -32.87 33.36
C GLY A 39 -1.63 -31.49 32.86
N TYR A 40 -0.84 -30.85 32.00
CA TYR A 40 -1.10 -29.52 31.45
C TYR A 40 -1.57 -29.59 29.99
N ARG A 41 -2.04 -28.45 29.46
CA ARG A 41 -2.44 -28.29 28.06
C ARG A 41 -1.43 -27.50 27.26
N PHE A 42 -1.45 -27.64 25.95
CA PHE A 42 -0.49 -27.02 25.04
C PHE A 42 -1.18 -26.12 24.02
N LEU A 43 -0.79 -24.84 23.96
CA LEU A 43 -1.39 -23.82 23.11
C LEU A 43 -0.39 -23.21 22.13
N TRP A 44 -0.88 -22.82 20.96
CA TRP A 44 -0.10 -22.17 19.91
C TRP A 44 -0.85 -21.04 19.23
N ILE A 45 -0.13 -19.97 18.87
CA ILE A 45 -0.68 -18.79 18.20
C ILE A 45 0.14 -18.51 16.92
N PRO A 46 -0.08 -19.25 15.82
CA PRO A 46 0.64 -19.01 14.57
C PRO A 46 0.19 -17.73 13.86
N TYR A 47 1.14 -17.02 13.24
CA TYR A 47 0.85 -15.90 12.32
C TYR A 47 0.04 -16.32 11.09
N HIS A 48 -0.58 -15.34 10.42
CA HIS A 48 -1.50 -15.62 9.33
C HIS A 48 -0.81 -16.45 8.22
N ARG A 49 -1.23 -17.71 8.10
CA ARG A 49 -0.67 -18.70 7.16
C ARG A 49 0.81 -19.05 7.41
N ALA A 50 1.27 -18.97 8.66
CA ALA A 50 2.62 -19.39 9.07
C ALA A 50 2.97 -20.81 8.62
N LEU A 51 4.23 -21.07 8.30
CA LEU A 51 4.62 -22.42 7.85
C LEU A 51 4.20 -23.47 8.91
N GLY A 52 3.54 -24.54 8.47
CA GLY A 52 3.10 -25.64 9.33
C GLY A 52 1.81 -25.42 10.13
N TRP A 53 1.20 -24.23 10.11
CA TRP A 53 0.03 -23.88 10.93
C TRP A 53 -1.16 -24.84 10.84
N GLN A 54 -1.40 -25.38 9.64
CA GLN A 54 -2.50 -26.33 9.36
C GLN A 54 -2.33 -27.65 10.11
N GLY A 55 -1.08 -28.00 10.48
CA GLY A 55 -0.72 -29.24 11.15
C GLY A 55 -0.76 -29.16 12.67
N TRP A 56 -1.40 -28.15 13.27
CA TRP A 56 -1.39 -27.93 14.72
C TRP A 56 -1.80 -29.18 15.53
N LYS A 57 -2.87 -29.88 15.11
CA LYS A 57 -3.31 -31.13 15.76
C LYS A 57 -2.25 -32.23 15.68
N LYS A 58 -1.57 -32.36 14.54
CA LYS A 58 -0.47 -33.33 14.37
C LYS A 58 0.69 -33.04 15.31
N CYS A 59 0.93 -31.77 15.62
CA CYS A 59 1.99 -31.35 16.53
C CYS A 59 1.64 -31.54 18.02
N GLY A 60 0.41 -31.98 18.35
CA GLY A 60 -0.02 -32.26 19.72
C GLY A 60 -0.58 -31.05 20.49
N PHE A 61 -0.85 -29.92 19.83
CA PHE A 61 -1.51 -28.79 20.48
C PHE A 61 -2.98 -29.11 20.82
N ASP A 62 -3.44 -28.67 21.99
CA ASP A 62 -4.84 -28.76 22.42
C ASP A 62 -5.68 -27.60 21.85
N VAL A 63 -5.06 -26.42 21.73
CA VAL A 63 -5.69 -25.21 21.19
C VAL A 63 -4.70 -24.50 20.28
N ALA A 64 -5.16 -24.13 19.09
CA ALA A 64 -4.44 -23.19 18.25
C ALA A 64 -5.33 -21.98 17.95
N ILE A 65 -4.74 -20.79 17.86
CA ILE A 65 -5.44 -19.51 17.65
C ILE A 65 -4.70 -18.76 16.54
N LEU A 66 -5.37 -18.46 15.43
CA LEU A 66 -4.71 -17.86 14.27
C LEU A 66 -4.72 -16.34 14.38
N GLN A 67 -3.54 -15.71 14.41
CA GLN A 67 -3.45 -14.25 14.44
C GLN A 67 -3.60 -13.66 13.02
N PRO A 68 -4.46 -12.64 12.81
CA PRO A 68 -4.63 -12.01 11.49
C PRO A 68 -3.45 -11.15 11.04
N ASN A 69 -2.68 -10.59 11.99
CA ASN A 69 -1.67 -9.56 11.80
C ASN A 69 -2.20 -8.26 11.18
N TYR A 70 -3.51 -8.05 11.26
CA TYR A 70 -4.14 -6.87 10.66
C TYR A 70 -3.73 -5.60 11.41
N ALA A 71 -3.65 -5.62 12.74
CA ALA A 71 -3.28 -4.43 13.54
C ALA A 71 -1.85 -3.91 13.26
N PHE A 72 -0.90 -4.78 12.90
CA PHE A 72 0.51 -4.41 12.77
C PHE A 72 0.92 -4.03 11.34
N SER A 73 0.23 -4.57 10.34
CA SER A 73 0.52 -4.34 8.92
C SER A 73 -0.66 -3.72 8.18
N THR A 74 -1.60 -3.11 8.93
CA THR A 74 -2.68 -2.32 8.35
C THR A 74 -2.10 -1.16 7.55
N TRP A 75 -2.81 -0.78 6.50
CA TRP A 75 -2.47 0.35 5.67
C TRP A 75 -2.42 1.68 6.45
N HIS A 76 -3.15 1.83 7.57
CA HIS A 76 -3.03 3.01 8.44
C HIS A 76 -1.60 3.18 9.01
N ARG A 77 -0.82 2.11 9.10
CA ARG A 77 0.56 2.08 9.60
C ARG A 77 1.60 1.98 8.48
N GLY A 78 1.20 2.28 7.25
CA GLY A 78 2.05 2.14 6.06
C GLY A 78 2.22 0.69 5.59
N GLY A 79 1.30 -0.19 5.97
CA GLY A 79 1.27 -1.58 5.52
C GLY A 79 0.37 -1.80 4.30
N ASN A 80 0.21 -3.06 3.91
CA ASN A 80 -0.60 -3.47 2.76
C ASN A 80 -1.70 -4.50 3.12
N VAL A 81 -1.97 -4.69 4.41
CA VAL A 81 -3.03 -5.56 4.91
C VAL A 81 -4.31 -4.74 5.13
N TYR A 82 -5.43 -5.25 4.62
CA TYR A 82 -6.74 -4.60 4.74
C TYR A 82 -7.71 -5.48 5.54
N ARG A 83 -8.89 -4.92 5.88
CA ARG A 83 -9.90 -5.58 6.73
C ARG A 83 -10.39 -6.94 6.20
N ASN A 84 -10.30 -7.20 4.89
CA ASN A 84 -10.58 -8.53 4.31
C ASN A 84 -9.71 -9.65 4.91
N ARG A 85 -8.55 -9.31 5.50
CA ARG A 85 -7.73 -10.24 6.28
C ARG A 85 -8.48 -10.87 7.44
N LEU A 86 -9.36 -10.14 8.13
CA LEU A 86 -10.19 -10.69 9.21
C LEU A 86 -11.17 -11.73 8.66
N ALA A 87 -11.79 -11.47 7.51
CA ALA A 87 -12.65 -12.43 6.83
C ALA A 87 -11.90 -13.69 6.41
N SER A 88 -10.70 -13.52 5.82
CA SER A 88 -9.82 -14.63 5.43
C SER A 88 -9.41 -15.47 6.63
N ASN A 89 -8.97 -14.81 7.71
CA ASN A 89 -8.56 -15.46 8.95
C ASN A 89 -9.74 -16.23 9.56
N ALA A 90 -10.94 -15.66 9.60
CA ALA A 90 -12.13 -16.35 10.11
C ALA A 90 -12.55 -17.56 9.26
N ASP A 91 -12.44 -17.49 7.92
CA ASP A 91 -12.68 -18.64 7.05
C ASP A 91 -11.68 -19.78 7.34
N LEU A 92 -10.40 -19.43 7.52
CA LEU A 92 -9.35 -20.38 7.91
C LEU A 92 -9.59 -20.95 9.30
N ALA A 93 -9.97 -20.12 10.27
CA ALA A 93 -10.28 -20.51 11.64
C ALA A 93 -11.38 -21.57 11.68
N LYS A 94 -12.50 -21.31 10.99
CA LYS A 94 -13.61 -22.27 10.84
C LYS A 94 -13.16 -23.56 10.16
N ARG A 95 -12.37 -23.47 9.09
CA ARG A 95 -11.95 -24.63 8.30
C ARG A 95 -11.01 -25.57 9.07
N PHE A 96 -10.11 -25.03 9.87
CA PHE A 96 -9.07 -25.80 10.57
C PHE A 96 -9.33 -25.98 12.06
N GLY A 97 -10.45 -25.47 12.57
CA GLY A 97 -10.86 -25.60 13.97
C GLY A 97 -9.94 -24.87 14.92
N VAL A 98 -9.45 -23.69 14.53
CA VAL A 98 -8.60 -22.81 15.36
C VAL A 98 -9.38 -21.57 15.80
N GLY A 99 -8.92 -20.93 16.87
CA GLY A 99 -9.42 -19.64 17.32
C GLY A 99 -8.95 -18.46 16.47
N VAL A 100 -9.34 -17.25 16.85
CA VAL A 100 -8.88 -15.99 16.24
C VAL A 100 -8.27 -15.11 17.32
N GLU A 101 -7.06 -14.60 17.09
CA GLU A 101 -6.47 -13.59 17.97
C GLU A 101 -6.93 -12.18 17.59
N MET A 102 -7.15 -11.35 18.61
CA MET A 102 -7.40 -9.93 18.47
C MET A 102 -6.17 -9.14 18.88
N GLU A 103 -5.65 -8.35 17.95
CA GLU A 103 -4.42 -7.59 18.13
C GLU A 103 -4.75 -6.11 18.23
N CYS A 104 -4.09 -5.40 19.16
CA CYS A 104 -4.07 -3.95 19.16
C CYS A 104 -2.63 -3.43 19.32
N PHE A 105 -2.42 -2.17 18.96
CA PHE A 105 -1.12 -1.50 19.10
C PHE A 105 -1.23 -0.33 20.11
N ASP A 106 -1.32 0.91 19.65
CA ASP A 106 -1.37 2.11 20.49
C ASP A 106 -2.78 2.72 20.52
N ILE A 107 -3.73 1.98 21.10
CA ILE A 107 -5.12 2.42 21.24
C ILE A 107 -5.30 3.65 22.16
N PHE A 108 -4.25 4.09 22.86
CA PHE A 108 -4.31 5.25 23.74
C PHE A 108 -4.11 6.54 22.95
N ASN A 109 -3.13 6.56 22.06
CA ASN A 109 -2.79 7.76 21.31
C ASN A 109 -3.42 7.75 19.91
N GLU A 110 -3.53 6.57 19.28
CA GLU A 110 -3.88 6.46 17.86
C GLU A 110 -5.36 6.15 17.61
N GLU A 111 -6.05 7.05 16.91
CA GLU A 111 -7.45 6.83 16.51
C GLU A 111 -7.58 5.67 15.52
N SER A 112 -6.63 5.52 14.60
CA SER A 112 -6.58 4.45 13.62
C SER A 112 -6.45 3.06 14.26
N ASP A 113 -5.76 2.94 15.39
CA ASP A 113 -5.65 1.67 16.13
C ASP A 113 -6.92 1.35 16.90
N ARG A 114 -7.54 2.35 17.53
CA ARG A 114 -8.88 2.21 18.13
C ARG A 114 -9.90 1.75 17.10
N TYR A 115 -9.86 2.35 15.91
CA TYR A 115 -10.69 2.00 14.77
C TYR A 115 -10.45 0.54 14.31
N THR A 116 -9.19 0.17 14.15
CA THR A 116 -8.77 -1.19 13.76
C THR A 116 -9.21 -2.24 14.79
N PHE A 117 -9.01 -2.00 16.08
CA PHE A 117 -9.41 -2.93 17.12
C PHE A 117 -10.94 -3.13 17.18
N ARG A 118 -11.71 -2.07 16.90
CA ARG A 118 -13.16 -2.17 16.73
C ARG A 118 -13.57 -3.03 15.54
N HIS A 119 -12.80 -3.05 14.44
CA HIS A 119 -13.05 -4.00 13.35
C HIS A 119 -12.95 -5.46 13.82
N TYR A 120 -11.92 -5.82 14.60
CA TYR A 120 -11.79 -7.17 15.15
C TYR A 120 -13.04 -7.58 15.94
N MET A 121 -13.52 -6.72 16.84
CA MET A 121 -14.70 -7.03 17.65
C MET A 121 -16.00 -7.07 16.84
N ALA A 122 -16.21 -6.08 15.96
CA ALA A 122 -17.41 -6.01 15.13
C ALA A 122 -17.51 -7.20 14.17
N ASP A 123 -16.41 -7.59 13.52
CA ASP A 123 -16.35 -8.70 12.57
C ASP A 123 -16.52 -10.07 13.25
N GLY A 124 -16.23 -10.16 14.56
CA GLY A 124 -16.43 -11.37 15.36
C GLY A 124 -17.88 -11.70 15.67
N ALA A 125 -18.79 -10.74 15.56
CA ALA A 125 -20.21 -10.93 15.83
C ALA A 125 -20.82 -12.08 15.00
N LYS A 126 -21.82 -12.77 15.57
CA LYS A 126 -22.53 -13.88 14.91
C LYS A 126 -23.11 -13.51 13.54
N SER A 127 -23.56 -12.27 13.36
CA SER A 127 -24.11 -11.74 12.10
C SER A 127 -23.05 -11.49 11.02
N ARG A 128 -21.75 -11.62 11.34
CA ARG A 128 -20.63 -11.41 10.42
C ARG A 128 -19.78 -12.67 10.30
N PHE A 129 -18.64 -12.75 10.98
CA PHE A 129 -17.75 -13.90 10.88
C PHE A 129 -17.85 -14.85 12.06
N GLY A 130 -18.46 -14.45 13.18
CA GLY A 130 -18.94 -15.35 14.23
C GLY A 130 -17.87 -15.97 15.13
N TYR A 131 -16.64 -15.45 15.14
CA TYR A 131 -15.58 -15.94 16.03
C TYR A 131 -15.69 -15.43 17.47
N GLN A 132 -16.68 -14.59 17.81
CA GLN A 132 -16.99 -14.18 19.19
C GLN A 132 -17.30 -15.36 20.13
N ASN A 133 -17.82 -16.45 19.57
CA ASN A 133 -18.14 -17.66 20.34
C ASN A 133 -17.03 -18.73 20.25
N ALA A 134 -15.89 -18.40 19.64
CA ALA A 134 -14.75 -19.31 19.53
C ALA A 134 -13.68 -18.97 20.58
N ALA A 135 -12.64 -19.79 20.68
CA ALA A 135 -11.46 -19.41 21.44
C ALA A 135 -10.85 -18.12 20.85
N SER A 136 -10.61 -17.13 21.70
CA SER A 136 -9.92 -15.89 21.35
C SER A 136 -8.70 -15.69 22.23
N ALA A 137 -7.62 -15.21 21.63
CA ALA A 137 -6.50 -14.61 22.34
C ALA A 137 -6.53 -13.09 22.12
N PHE A 138 -5.88 -12.35 23.00
CA PHE A 138 -5.79 -10.90 22.91
C PHE A 138 -4.34 -10.46 23.08
N TYR A 139 -3.78 -9.84 22.04
CA TYR A 139 -2.50 -9.15 22.11
C TYR A 139 -2.76 -7.68 22.46
N LEU A 140 -2.71 -7.35 23.75
CA LEU A 140 -3.10 -6.04 24.30
C LEU A 140 -1.95 -5.29 24.97
N GLY A 141 -0.70 -5.69 24.73
CA GLY A 141 0.45 -5.19 25.51
C GLY A 141 0.36 -5.60 26.98
N THR A 142 0.85 -4.75 27.88
CA THR A 142 1.01 -5.09 29.31
C THR A 142 -0.24 -4.84 30.15
N ASP A 143 -0.85 -3.65 30.02
CA ASP A 143 -1.82 -3.11 30.96
C ASP A 143 -3.04 -2.46 30.27
N ALA A 144 -3.29 -2.76 29.00
CA ALA A 144 -4.25 -1.98 28.23
C ALA A 144 -5.70 -2.13 28.69
N VAL A 145 -6.08 -3.28 29.22
CA VAL A 145 -7.41 -3.46 29.82
C VAL A 145 -7.57 -2.54 31.03
N GLU A 146 -6.57 -2.48 31.92
CA GLU A 146 -6.60 -1.64 33.11
C GLU A 146 -6.64 -0.15 32.74
N ARG A 147 -5.72 0.30 31.89
CA ARG A 147 -5.62 1.70 31.47
C ARG A 147 -6.86 2.18 30.71
N THR A 148 -7.43 1.36 29.83
CA THR A 148 -8.68 1.73 29.15
C THR A 148 -9.87 1.76 30.12
N SER A 149 -9.89 0.87 31.12
CA SER A 149 -10.96 0.82 32.12
C SER A 149 -10.96 1.98 33.12
N THR A 150 -9.83 2.66 33.32
CA THR A 150 -9.69 3.78 34.27
C THR A 150 -9.48 5.13 33.58
N SER A 151 -9.37 5.15 32.25
CA SER A 151 -9.15 6.38 31.50
C SER A 151 -10.29 7.38 31.67
N THR A 152 -9.92 8.65 31.87
CA THR A 152 -10.84 9.80 31.86
C THR A 152 -11.12 10.30 30.45
N ASP A 153 -10.35 9.88 29.44
CA ASP A 153 -10.66 10.18 28.04
C ASP A 153 -11.79 9.24 27.57
N PRO A 154 -12.99 9.77 27.25
CA PRO A 154 -14.11 8.94 26.80
C PRO A 154 -13.80 8.17 25.51
N LYS A 155 -12.91 8.65 24.64
CA LYS A 155 -12.51 7.93 23.42
C LYS A 155 -11.74 6.66 23.76
N VAL A 156 -10.78 6.75 24.69
CA VAL A 156 -10.00 5.60 25.17
C VAL A 156 -10.87 4.67 26.01
N ARG A 157 -11.68 5.22 26.92
CA ARG A 157 -12.60 4.45 27.77
C ARG A 157 -13.59 3.63 26.94
N SER A 158 -14.10 4.18 25.84
CA SER A 158 -15.06 3.48 24.98
C SER A 158 -14.52 2.16 24.41
N ILE A 159 -13.20 1.96 24.35
CA ILE A 159 -12.59 0.70 23.90
C ILE A 159 -12.77 -0.39 24.94
N TYR A 160 -12.62 -0.07 26.23
CA TYR A 160 -12.92 -0.99 27.32
C TYR A 160 -14.37 -1.46 27.25
N ASP A 161 -15.31 -0.53 27.07
CA ASP A 161 -16.74 -0.86 27.00
C ASP A 161 -17.04 -1.80 25.83
N SER A 162 -16.37 -1.60 24.69
CA SER A 162 -16.52 -2.47 23.52
C SER A 162 -15.90 -3.85 23.71
N LEU A 163 -14.74 -3.92 24.38
CA LEU A 163 -14.14 -5.20 24.75
C LEU A 163 -15.03 -5.95 25.75
N ALA A 164 -15.62 -5.24 26.73
CA ALA A 164 -16.56 -5.82 27.68
C ALA A 164 -17.83 -6.33 26.99
N ASP A 165 -18.38 -5.57 26.03
CA ASP A 165 -19.49 -6.03 25.18
C ASP A 165 -19.11 -7.29 24.40
N TYR A 166 -17.95 -7.29 23.75
CA TYR A 166 -17.47 -8.44 22.99
C TYR A 166 -17.33 -9.69 23.88
N VAL A 167 -16.65 -9.58 25.02
CA VAL A 167 -16.44 -10.68 25.97
C VAL A 167 -17.76 -11.19 26.56
N ALA A 168 -18.73 -10.30 26.78
CA ALA A 168 -20.07 -10.67 27.24
C ALA A 168 -20.99 -11.24 26.14
N GLY A 169 -20.48 -11.44 24.92
CA GLY A 169 -21.27 -11.95 23.79
C GLY A 169 -22.23 -10.94 23.17
N ARG A 170 -22.13 -9.65 23.53
CA ARG A 170 -22.91 -8.56 22.92
C ARG A 170 -22.24 -8.08 21.62
N PRO A 171 -23.02 -7.64 20.62
CA PRO A 171 -22.46 -7.14 19.37
C PRO A 171 -21.76 -5.80 19.57
N VAL A 172 -20.58 -5.64 18.97
CA VAL A 172 -19.89 -4.34 18.88
C VAL A 172 -20.25 -3.67 17.55
N PRO A 173 -20.69 -2.40 17.54
CA PRO A 173 -21.00 -1.67 16.31
C PRO A 173 -19.82 -1.61 15.34
N ASP A 174 -20.11 -1.65 14.04
CA ASP A 174 -19.10 -1.39 13.01
C ASP A 174 -18.65 0.08 13.08
N PRO A 175 -17.34 0.36 13.19
CA PRO A 175 -16.85 1.73 13.19
C PRO A 175 -16.90 2.39 11.80
N ASP A 176 -17.02 1.61 10.71
CA ASP A 176 -17.20 2.16 9.35
C ASP A 176 -18.50 3.00 9.24
N PRO A 177 -18.46 4.20 8.61
CA PRO A 177 -19.65 4.98 8.31
C PRO A 177 -20.72 4.14 7.62
N PRO A 178 -21.96 4.11 8.14
CA PRO A 178 -22.99 3.28 7.57
C PRO A 178 -23.43 3.79 6.20
N VAL A 179 -23.44 2.89 5.22
CA VAL A 179 -23.84 3.16 3.83
C VAL A 179 -25.03 2.32 3.42
N VAL A 180 -25.76 2.80 2.41
CA VAL A 180 -26.78 2.04 1.69
C VAL A 180 -26.27 1.82 0.27
N VAL A 181 -26.09 0.55 -0.10
CA VAL A 181 -25.63 0.16 -1.44
C VAL A 181 -26.84 -0.26 -2.27
N SER A 182 -27.00 0.38 -3.42
CA SER A 182 -28.06 0.05 -4.38
C SER A 182 -27.82 -1.29 -5.10
N LYS A 183 -28.88 -1.82 -5.75
CA LYS A 183 -28.69 -2.87 -6.76
C LYS A 183 -27.82 -2.32 -7.90
N PRO A 184 -26.84 -3.09 -8.38
CA PRO A 184 -25.97 -2.61 -9.44
C PRO A 184 -26.70 -2.48 -10.77
N VAL A 185 -26.26 -1.53 -11.59
CA VAL A 185 -26.66 -1.40 -13.00
C VAL A 185 -25.51 -1.89 -13.87
N LYS A 186 -25.83 -2.72 -14.87
CA LYS A 186 -24.86 -3.21 -15.86
C LYS A 186 -25.13 -2.57 -17.21
N ASP A 187 -24.11 -1.98 -17.82
CA ASP A 187 -24.22 -1.39 -19.16
C ASP A 187 -23.87 -2.39 -20.28
N LYS A 188 -24.00 -1.93 -21.53
CA LYS A 188 -23.68 -2.74 -22.73
C LYS A 188 -22.21 -3.13 -22.85
N THR A 189 -21.31 -2.41 -22.19
CA THR A 189 -19.87 -2.72 -22.15
C THR A 189 -19.53 -3.77 -21.09
N GLY A 190 -20.52 -4.17 -20.29
CA GLY A 190 -20.34 -5.06 -19.17
C GLY A 190 -19.86 -4.36 -17.90
N THR A 191 -19.77 -3.03 -17.91
CA THR A 191 -19.42 -2.25 -16.72
C THR A 191 -20.56 -2.35 -15.72
N VAL A 192 -20.22 -2.70 -14.48
CA VAL A 192 -21.17 -2.80 -13.36
C VAL A 192 -20.99 -1.60 -12.46
N THR A 193 -22.06 -0.87 -12.16
CA THR A 193 -22.01 0.35 -11.34
C THR A 193 -22.94 0.24 -10.13
N TYR A 194 -22.39 0.52 -8.96
CA TYR A 194 -23.12 0.64 -7.69
C TYR A 194 -23.23 2.10 -7.30
N LYS A 195 -24.44 2.55 -6.97
CA LYS A 195 -24.63 3.77 -6.20
C LYS A 195 -24.55 3.44 -4.71
N VAL A 196 -23.75 4.21 -3.97
CA VAL A 196 -23.59 4.11 -2.52
C VAL A 196 -24.03 5.43 -1.90
N THR A 197 -24.96 5.40 -0.97
CA THR A 197 -25.44 6.59 -0.26
C THR A 197 -24.97 6.52 1.19
N LEU A 198 -24.25 7.54 1.66
CA LEU A 198 -23.85 7.64 3.06
C LEU A 198 -25.08 8.03 3.89
N LYS A 199 -25.36 7.33 5.00
CA LYS A 199 -26.48 7.72 5.88
C LYS A 199 -26.27 9.10 6.51
N ARG A 200 -25.02 9.53 6.64
CA ARG A 200 -24.61 10.88 7.03
C ARG A 200 -23.51 11.33 6.07
N PRO A 201 -23.71 12.43 5.32
CA PRO A 201 -22.64 12.97 4.49
C PRO A 201 -21.38 13.24 5.32
N GLY A 202 -20.21 12.96 4.76
CA GLY A 202 -18.95 13.08 5.48
C GLY A 202 -17.73 12.82 4.60
N LEU A 203 -16.55 12.89 5.20
CA LEU A 203 -15.29 12.56 4.54
C LEU A 203 -15.29 11.09 4.13
N VAL A 204 -14.99 10.84 2.85
CA VAL A 204 -14.64 9.54 2.31
C VAL A 204 -13.15 9.58 2.05
N GLY A 205 -12.37 9.05 2.97
CA GLY A 205 -10.92 8.89 2.78
C GLY A 205 -10.65 7.87 1.68
N ALA A 206 -11.26 6.68 1.80
CA ALA A 206 -11.20 5.64 0.76
C ALA A 206 -12.50 4.82 0.69
N VAL A 207 -12.65 4.09 -0.40
CA VAL A 207 -13.68 3.05 -0.57
C VAL A 207 -13.00 1.68 -0.50
N ASN A 208 -13.43 0.88 0.47
CA ASN A 208 -13.05 -0.52 0.60
C ASN A 208 -13.95 -1.39 -0.27
N ILE A 209 -13.35 -2.13 -1.19
CA ILE A 209 -14.06 -3.00 -2.12
C ILE A 209 -13.69 -4.44 -1.79
N ASN A 210 -14.57 -5.12 -1.07
CA ASN A 210 -14.40 -6.53 -0.72
C ASN A 210 -15.11 -7.39 -1.77
N LEU A 211 -14.37 -8.29 -2.40
CA LEU A 211 -14.87 -9.22 -3.41
C LEU A 211 -14.84 -10.63 -2.83
N ASP A 212 -15.95 -11.36 -2.93
CA ASP A 212 -16.00 -12.77 -2.57
C ASP A 212 -15.92 -13.65 -3.84
N GLU A 213 -14.75 -14.24 -4.04
CA GLU A 213 -14.40 -14.96 -5.27
C GLU A 213 -13.97 -16.39 -4.97
N PRO A 214 -14.94 -17.32 -4.76
CA PRO A 214 -14.61 -18.73 -4.61
C PRO A 214 -14.10 -19.28 -5.96
N GLY A 215 -12.90 -19.86 -5.95
CA GLY A 215 -12.30 -20.53 -7.10
C GLY A 215 -11.03 -19.83 -7.64
N PRO A 216 -10.39 -20.43 -8.66
CA PRO A 216 -9.13 -19.93 -9.20
C PRO A 216 -9.30 -18.70 -10.11
N ALA A 217 -10.51 -18.44 -10.58
CA ALA A 217 -10.85 -17.31 -11.45
C ALA A 217 -11.28 -16.09 -10.62
N PHE A 218 -10.64 -14.95 -10.89
CA PHE A 218 -10.86 -13.68 -10.22
C PHE A 218 -11.16 -12.57 -11.24
N TRP A 219 -11.98 -11.60 -10.84
CA TRP A 219 -12.30 -10.45 -11.67
C TRP A 219 -11.07 -9.55 -11.86
N LYS A 220 -10.89 -9.03 -13.08
CA LYS A 220 -9.82 -8.12 -13.45
C LYS A 220 -10.43 -6.94 -14.16
N GLY A 221 -9.93 -5.75 -13.90
CA GLY A 221 -10.49 -4.59 -14.54
C GLY A 221 -10.10 -3.29 -13.88
N THR A 222 -10.79 -2.26 -14.32
CA THR A 222 -10.63 -0.91 -13.83
C THR A 222 -11.80 -0.56 -12.94
N ILE A 223 -11.49 0.00 -11.78
CA ILE A 223 -12.47 0.51 -10.83
C ILE A 223 -12.35 2.03 -10.81
N THR A 224 -13.47 2.72 -10.90
CA THR A 224 -13.53 4.18 -10.75
C THR A 224 -14.58 4.56 -9.72
N VAL A 225 -14.25 5.51 -8.85
CA VAL A 225 -15.17 6.09 -7.87
C VAL A 225 -15.41 7.54 -8.24
N ASN A 226 -16.67 7.89 -8.44
CA ASN A 226 -17.12 9.28 -8.53
C ASN A 226 -17.83 9.67 -7.24
N VAL A 227 -17.70 10.93 -6.84
CA VAL A 227 -18.30 11.50 -5.63
C VAL A 227 -19.33 12.55 -5.98
N ARG A 228 -20.41 12.59 -5.21
CA ARG A 228 -21.38 13.68 -5.17
C ARG A 228 -21.33 14.32 -3.79
N PRO A 229 -20.78 15.53 -3.67
CA PRO A 229 -20.74 16.25 -2.39
C PRO A 229 -22.16 16.61 -1.90
N PRO A 230 -22.35 16.83 -0.58
CA PRO A 230 -23.62 17.30 -0.04
C PRO A 230 -24.05 18.62 -0.69
N GLY A 231 -25.33 18.75 -1.02
CA GLY A 231 -25.89 19.97 -1.62
C GLY A 231 -25.57 20.20 -3.11
N LEU A 232 -24.71 19.37 -3.73
CA LEU A 232 -24.36 19.49 -5.16
C LEU A 232 -25.02 18.41 -6.00
N LYS A 233 -25.52 18.79 -7.19
CA LYS A 233 -26.14 17.84 -8.14
C LYS A 233 -25.11 17.08 -8.99
N GLY A 234 -23.94 17.67 -9.23
CA GLY A 234 -22.91 17.14 -10.13
C GLY A 234 -22.05 16.03 -9.51
N TRP A 235 -21.67 15.06 -10.33
CA TRP A 235 -20.62 14.10 -10.01
C TRP A 235 -19.25 14.68 -10.30
N THR A 236 -18.26 14.35 -9.46
CA THR A 236 -16.84 14.64 -9.72
C THR A 236 -16.01 13.39 -9.48
N SER A 237 -14.87 13.26 -10.15
CA SER A 237 -14.00 12.10 -9.95
C SER A 237 -13.42 12.08 -8.54
N GLY A 238 -13.51 10.92 -7.89
CA GLY A 238 -12.96 10.64 -6.57
C GLY A 238 -11.60 9.95 -6.65
N GLY A 239 -11.55 8.81 -7.33
CA GLY A 239 -10.33 8.03 -7.53
C GLY A 239 -10.52 6.82 -8.44
N TRP A 240 -9.44 6.07 -8.65
CA TRP A 240 -9.43 4.90 -9.51
C TRP A 240 -8.41 3.85 -9.04
N ALA A 241 -8.63 2.60 -9.46
CA ALA A 241 -7.69 1.49 -9.29
C ALA A 241 -7.76 0.50 -10.47
N LEU A 242 -6.65 -0.17 -10.74
CA LEU A 242 -6.53 -1.29 -11.66
C LEU A 242 -6.30 -2.55 -10.82
N ARG A 243 -7.11 -3.60 -11.05
CA ARG A 243 -6.91 -4.91 -10.43
C ARG A 243 -6.37 -5.88 -11.46
N SER A 244 -5.10 -6.24 -11.34
CA SER A 244 -4.38 -7.09 -12.31
C SER A 244 -4.31 -8.57 -11.89
N SER A 245 -4.18 -8.84 -10.59
CA SER A 245 -4.03 -10.18 -10.00
C SER A 245 -4.90 -10.33 -8.75
N PRO A 246 -5.08 -11.56 -8.22
CA PRO A 246 -5.67 -11.75 -6.91
C PRO A 246 -4.58 -11.59 -5.84
N ASP A 247 -4.97 -11.34 -4.60
CA ASP A 247 -4.09 -11.49 -3.45
C ASP A 247 -4.07 -12.97 -3.01
N PRO A 248 -2.95 -13.70 -3.19
CA PRO A 248 -2.86 -15.10 -2.80
C PRO A 248 -2.94 -15.32 -1.27
N ALA A 249 -2.61 -14.31 -0.46
CA ALA A 249 -2.66 -14.42 1.00
C ALA A 249 -4.09 -14.56 1.51
N THR A 250 -5.04 -13.87 0.86
CA THR A 250 -6.44 -13.77 1.33
C THR A 250 -7.43 -14.69 0.59
N GLY A 251 -6.94 -15.50 -0.36
CA GLY A 251 -7.71 -16.59 -0.95
C GLY A 251 -8.98 -16.10 -1.66
N ARG A 252 -10.17 -16.52 -1.20
CA ARG A 252 -11.44 -16.04 -1.77
C ARG A 252 -11.81 -14.60 -1.37
N ARG A 253 -11.24 -14.10 -0.27
CA ARG A 253 -11.60 -12.82 0.35
C ARG A 253 -10.73 -11.72 -0.24
N GLN A 254 -11.07 -11.29 -1.44
CA GLN A 254 -10.28 -10.36 -2.23
C GLN A 254 -10.62 -8.91 -1.87
N HIS A 255 -9.67 -8.00 -2.05
CA HIS A 255 -9.86 -6.59 -1.73
C HIS A 255 -9.19 -5.67 -2.74
N VAL A 256 -9.83 -4.52 -2.98
CA VAL A 256 -9.24 -3.37 -3.66
C VAL A 256 -9.56 -2.11 -2.86
N LEU A 257 -8.57 -1.25 -2.67
CA LEU A 257 -8.77 0.08 -2.11
C LEU A 257 -8.85 1.12 -3.25
N VAL A 258 -9.84 2.00 -3.22
CA VAL A 258 -9.84 3.21 -4.05
C VAL A 258 -9.79 4.43 -3.15
N ARG A 259 -8.70 5.19 -3.23
CA ARG A 259 -8.53 6.43 -2.46
C ARG A 259 -9.40 7.54 -3.04
N VAL A 260 -10.00 8.34 -2.17
CA VAL A 260 -10.97 9.38 -2.56
C VAL A 260 -10.63 10.72 -1.94
N GLY A 261 -10.41 10.77 -0.63
CA GLY A 261 -10.02 11.98 0.11
C GLY A 261 -10.99 13.16 -0.05
N ARG A 262 -12.31 12.92 -0.15
CA ARG A 262 -13.31 13.98 -0.41
C ARG A 262 -14.57 13.80 0.43
N THR A 263 -15.21 14.91 0.79
CA THR A 263 -16.54 14.88 1.40
C THR A 263 -17.58 14.45 0.36
N ALA A 264 -18.42 13.48 0.71
CA ALA A 264 -19.47 12.95 -0.15
C ALA A 264 -20.78 12.73 0.62
N ALA A 265 -21.91 12.90 -0.09
CA ALA A 265 -23.20 12.35 0.30
C ALA A 265 -23.49 11.05 -0.44
N GLU A 266 -23.04 10.95 -1.70
CA GLU A 266 -23.19 9.76 -2.53
C GLU A 266 -21.91 9.44 -3.30
N LEU A 267 -21.71 8.16 -3.59
CA LEU A 267 -20.63 7.63 -4.41
C LEU A 267 -21.23 6.81 -5.57
N SER A 268 -20.53 6.82 -6.70
CA SER A 268 -20.77 5.90 -7.81
C SER A 268 -19.51 5.08 -8.02
N VAL A 269 -19.58 3.77 -7.75
CA VAL A 269 -18.46 2.84 -7.86
C VAL A 269 -18.68 1.97 -9.08
N SER A 270 -17.86 2.16 -10.11
CA SER A 270 -17.98 1.47 -11.41
C SER A 270 -16.84 0.48 -11.62
N PHE A 271 -17.19 -0.71 -12.10
CA PHE A 271 -16.31 -1.85 -12.34
C PHE A 271 -16.31 -2.17 -13.84
N ARG A 272 -15.31 -1.70 -14.56
CA ARG A 272 -15.14 -1.98 -15.99
C ARG A 272 -14.26 -3.22 -16.16
N PRO A 273 -14.77 -4.34 -16.70
CA PRO A 273 -13.99 -5.56 -16.85
C PRO A 273 -12.86 -5.36 -17.88
N LEU A 274 -11.71 -5.97 -17.61
CA LEU A 274 -10.69 -6.18 -18.63
C LEU A 274 -11.20 -7.26 -19.63
N SER A 275 -10.75 -7.20 -20.88
CA SER A 275 -11.10 -8.21 -21.89
C SER A 275 -10.75 -9.62 -21.40
N GLY A 276 -11.69 -10.56 -21.51
CA GLY A 276 -11.54 -11.94 -21.03
C GLY A 276 -11.64 -12.10 -19.51
N SER A 277 -11.97 -11.04 -18.77
CA SER A 277 -12.17 -11.14 -17.33
C SER A 277 -13.41 -11.97 -16.99
N PRO A 278 -13.35 -12.83 -15.95
CA PRO A 278 -14.53 -13.45 -15.36
C PRO A 278 -15.58 -12.41 -14.94
N ALA A 279 -16.84 -12.84 -14.83
CA ALA A 279 -17.90 -11.98 -14.32
C ALA A 279 -17.61 -11.51 -12.88
N LEU A 280 -17.94 -10.25 -12.59
CA LEU A 280 -17.87 -9.71 -11.24
C LEU A 280 -18.82 -10.49 -10.32
N LYS A 281 -18.27 -11.02 -9.22
CA LYS A 281 -19.01 -11.80 -8.21
C LYS A 281 -19.53 -10.88 -7.09
N ALA A 282 -19.79 -11.42 -5.90
CA ALA A 282 -20.35 -10.67 -4.79
C ALA A 282 -19.39 -9.54 -4.36
N VAL A 283 -19.94 -8.32 -4.31
CA VAL A 283 -19.24 -7.09 -3.93
C VAL A 283 -19.83 -6.58 -2.63
N ASN A 284 -18.99 -6.31 -1.65
CA ASN A 284 -19.32 -5.57 -0.45
C ASN A 284 -18.51 -4.26 -0.44
N LEU A 285 -19.21 -3.14 -0.32
CA LEU A 285 -18.63 -1.80 -0.35
C LEU A 285 -18.76 -1.18 1.04
N SER A 286 -17.65 -0.72 1.60
CA SER A 286 -17.63 0.15 2.78
C SER A 286 -16.78 1.39 2.53
N VAL A 287 -16.95 2.39 3.38
CA VAL A 287 -16.20 3.64 3.33
C VAL A 287 -15.29 3.69 4.54
N ASP A 288 -14.07 4.16 4.33
CA ASP A 288 -13.13 4.48 5.38
C ASP A 288 -12.96 6.01 5.46
N PRO A 289 -13.35 6.65 6.57
CA PRO A 289 -13.18 8.09 6.76
C PRO A 289 -11.75 8.45 7.19
N ASN A 290 -10.98 7.47 7.69
CA ASN A 290 -9.71 7.65 8.37
C ASN A 290 -8.50 7.38 7.47
N HIS A 291 -8.67 7.46 6.14
CA HIS A 291 -7.55 7.49 5.19
C HIS A 291 -6.76 8.77 5.35
N PRO A 292 -5.54 8.75 5.95
CA PRO A 292 -4.65 9.88 5.93
C PRO A 292 -4.48 10.36 4.49
N GLY A 293 -4.53 11.68 4.35
CA GLY A 293 -4.30 12.37 3.11
C GLY A 293 -5.51 12.52 2.20
N GLY A 294 -5.25 13.13 1.05
CA GLY A 294 -6.27 13.44 0.08
C GLY A 294 -5.66 13.96 -1.22
N PRO A 295 -6.51 14.21 -2.23
CA PRO A 295 -6.04 14.83 -3.47
C PRO A 295 -5.51 16.23 -3.21
N LEU A 296 -4.60 16.68 -4.07
CA LEU A 296 -4.27 18.10 -4.19
C LEU A 296 -5.55 18.97 -4.26
N PRO A 297 -5.54 20.15 -3.63
CA PRO A 297 -6.61 21.13 -3.79
C PRO A 297 -6.81 21.47 -5.28
N LYS A 298 -8.05 21.75 -5.70
CA LYS A 298 -8.36 22.08 -7.11
C LYS A 298 -7.55 23.25 -7.68
N THR A 299 -7.05 24.13 -6.82
CA THR A 299 -6.24 25.30 -7.16
C THR A 299 -4.77 24.95 -7.44
N ALA A 300 -4.33 23.74 -7.09
CA ALA A 300 -2.99 23.24 -7.35
C ALA A 300 -2.97 22.41 -8.63
N SER A 301 -1.98 22.68 -9.50
CA SER A 301 -1.73 21.85 -10.68
C SER A 301 -0.94 20.61 -10.26
N SER A 302 -1.52 19.44 -10.50
CA SER A 302 -0.88 18.15 -10.25
C SER A 302 0.32 17.95 -11.18
N LEU A 303 1.38 17.39 -10.62
CA LEU A 303 2.55 16.89 -11.34
C LEU A 303 2.54 15.37 -11.48
N THR A 304 1.37 14.73 -11.42
CA THR A 304 1.25 13.26 -11.36
C THR A 304 2.12 12.59 -12.44
N GLY A 305 3.17 11.89 -12.00
CA GLY A 305 4.08 11.14 -12.84
C GLY A 305 5.29 11.91 -13.41
N VAL A 306 5.45 13.19 -13.08
CA VAL A 306 6.64 13.98 -13.47
C VAL A 306 7.90 13.42 -12.80
N PRO A 307 9.03 13.27 -13.53
CA PRO A 307 10.32 12.87 -12.97
C PRO A 307 10.88 13.85 -11.97
N TYR A 308 11.42 13.29 -10.89
CA TYR A 308 12.28 14.02 -9.98
C TYR A 308 13.41 13.16 -9.44
N THR A 309 14.50 13.81 -9.04
CA THR A 309 15.54 13.23 -8.19
C THR A 309 15.38 13.77 -6.76
N PHE A 310 15.78 12.97 -5.78
CA PHE A 310 15.83 13.35 -4.37
C PHE A 310 17.23 13.07 -3.85
N GLN A 311 17.93 14.10 -3.39
CA GLN A 311 19.34 14.01 -3.03
C GLN A 311 19.62 14.54 -1.62
N PRO A 312 20.62 13.96 -0.91
CA PRO A 312 21.32 12.72 -1.27
C PRO A 312 20.40 11.49 -1.21
N SER A 313 20.81 10.43 -1.90
CA SER A 313 20.13 9.13 -1.90
C SER A 313 21.17 8.03 -1.62
N ALA A 314 20.86 7.09 -0.74
CA ALA A 314 21.71 5.92 -0.51
C ALA A 314 21.81 5.07 -1.80
N PRO A 315 22.99 4.49 -2.10
CA PRO A 315 23.13 3.60 -3.24
C PRO A 315 22.30 2.32 -3.03
N GLY A 316 21.72 1.80 -4.12
CA GLY A 316 20.97 0.55 -4.07
C GLY A 316 21.87 -0.65 -3.75
N ALA A 317 21.36 -1.63 -3.00
CA ALA A 317 22.09 -2.88 -2.74
C ALA A 317 22.25 -3.73 -4.01
N TYR A 318 21.25 -3.65 -4.89
CA TYR A 318 21.22 -4.33 -6.18
C TYR A 318 20.91 -3.28 -7.26
N PRO A 319 21.86 -2.37 -7.54
CA PRO A 319 21.64 -1.28 -8.47
C PRO A 319 21.64 -1.79 -9.91
N ASP A 320 21.09 -1.01 -10.81
CA ASP A 320 21.34 -1.21 -12.23
C ASP A 320 22.71 -0.61 -12.59
N THR A 321 23.67 -1.45 -12.94
CA THR A 321 25.04 -1.04 -13.29
C THR A 321 25.19 -0.68 -14.76
N GLY A 322 24.08 -0.58 -15.50
CA GLY A 322 24.06 -0.03 -16.84
C GLY A 322 22.77 -0.34 -17.58
N ARG A 323 22.66 -1.59 -18.06
CA ARG A 323 21.53 -2.05 -18.87
C ARG A 323 21.00 -3.42 -18.43
N LEU A 324 21.14 -3.76 -17.15
CA LEU A 324 20.88 -5.12 -16.64
C LEU A 324 19.45 -5.62 -16.93
N LEU A 325 18.48 -4.73 -17.13
CA LEU A 325 17.10 -5.13 -17.46
C LEU A 325 16.85 -5.30 -18.96
N THR A 326 17.87 -5.11 -19.80
CA THR A 326 17.77 -5.13 -21.27
C THR A 326 19.01 -5.72 -21.93
N ASP A 327 19.82 -6.48 -21.19
CA ASP A 327 21.08 -7.06 -21.68
C ASP A 327 20.89 -8.49 -22.21
N ASP A 328 19.64 -8.97 -22.24
CA ASP A 328 19.23 -10.32 -22.63
C ASP A 328 19.83 -11.44 -21.73
N ASN A 329 20.33 -11.10 -20.54
CA ASN A 329 20.92 -12.04 -19.59
C ASN A 329 19.96 -12.42 -18.45
N VAL A 330 19.47 -13.66 -18.45
CA VAL A 330 18.65 -14.19 -17.35
C VAL A 330 19.50 -15.16 -16.51
N PRO A 331 19.93 -14.78 -15.29
CA PRO A 331 20.87 -15.59 -14.51
C PRO A 331 20.22 -16.86 -13.96
N SER A 332 20.78 -18.04 -14.26
CA SER A 332 20.30 -19.32 -13.71
C SER A 332 20.56 -19.49 -12.20
N THR A 333 21.51 -18.74 -11.66
CA THR A 333 22.01 -18.84 -10.28
C THR A 333 21.20 -18.01 -9.26
N GLY A 334 20.19 -17.24 -9.70
CA GLY A 334 19.36 -16.39 -8.84
C GLY A 334 19.88 -14.95 -8.74
N PHE A 335 19.64 -14.29 -7.60
CA PHE A 335 19.90 -12.85 -7.43
C PHE A 335 21.33 -12.50 -6.96
N GLY A 336 22.07 -13.46 -6.41
CA GLY A 336 23.40 -13.25 -5.82
C GLY A 336 24.52 -12.71 -6.75
N PRO A 337 24.56 -13.00 -8.07
CA PRO A 337 25.67 -12.59 -8.93
C PRO A 337 25.76 -11.10 -9.28
N GLY A 338 24.83 -10.25 -8.83
CA GLY A 338 24.76 -8.85 -9.26
C GLY A 338 24.20 -8.66 -10.68
N LEU A 339 23.45 -9.65 -11.18
CA LEU A 339 22.77 -9.65 -12.48
C LEU A 339 21.25 -9.39 -12.35
N THR A 340 20.85 -8.76 -11.26
CA THR A 340 19.46 -8.43 -10.97
C THR A 340 19.39 -7.05 -10.35
N VAL A 341 18.33 -6.31 -10.66
CA VAL A 341 18.00 -5.03 -10.03
C VAL A 341 16.95 -5.26 -8.95
N GLY A 342 17.16 -4.68 -7.76
CA GLY A 342 16.42 -5.03 -6.55
C GLY A 342 15.73 -3.88 -5.84
N TRP A 343 14.52 -4.13 -5.34
CA TRP A 343 13.75 -3.20 -4.52
C TRP A 343 13.13 -3.90 -3.31
N ARG A 344 13.12 -3.22 -2.16
CA ARG A 344 12.51 -3.66 -0.90
C ARG A 344 11.83 -2.47 -0.22
N ALA A 345 10.83 -2.77 0.63
CA ALA A 345 10.16 -1.79 1.48
C ALA A 345 9.53 -0.61 0.69
N VAL A 346 9.10 -0.87 -0.54
CA VAL A 346 8.40 0.11 -1.39
C VAL A 346 7.09 -0.49 -1.88
N ASN A 347 6.04 0.32 -1.91
CA ASN A 347 4.70 -0.13 -2.27
C ASN A 347 4.49 -0.33 -3.77
N THR A 348 5.30 0.32 -4.60
CA THR A 348 5.20 0.25 -6.05
C THR A 348 6.56 0.45 -6.67
N VAL A 349 6.88 -0.38 -7.67
CA VAL A 349 8.04 -0.22 -8.54
C VAL A 349 7.55 -0.08 -9.97
N CYS A 350 8.00 0.95 -10.66
CA CYS A 350 7.71 1.18 -12.05
C CYS A 350 8.97 1.12 -12.87
N VAL A 351 8.93 0.42 -14.01
CA VAL A 351 9.98 0.48 -15.04
C VAL A 351 9.35 1.01 -16.32
N THR A 352 9.76 2.19 -16.75
CA THR A 352 9.20 2.88 -17.91
C THR A 352 10.21 2.93 -19.04
N PHE A 353 9.81 2.43 -20.20
CA PHE A 353 10.56 2.46 -21.46
C PHE A 353 9.99 3.54 -22.38
N ASP A 354 10.87 4.36 -22.96
CA ASP A 354 10.57 5.17 -24.16
C ASP A 354 11.22 4.47 -25.36
N LEU A 355 10.39 3.93 -26.25
CA LEU A 355 10.81 3.26 -27.49
C LEU A 355 11.33 4.25 -28.55
N GLY A 356 11.36 5.56 -28.25
CA GLY A 356 11.76 6.67 -29.12
C GLY A 356 10.73 7.02 -30.19
N LYS A 357 9.95 6.04 -30.65
CA LYS A 357 8.83 6.20 -31.57
C LYS A 357 7.77 5.13 -31.34
N THR A 358 6.57 5.36 -31.84
CA THR A 358 5.48 4.39 -31.76
C THR A 358 5.83 3.10 -32.51
N ARG A 359 5.67 1.95 -31.84
CA ARG A 359 5.90 0.61 -32.37
C ARG A 359 4.70 -0.30 -32.03
N PRO A 360 4.38 -1.30 -32.87
CA PRO A 360 3.35 -2.29 -32.56
C PRO A 360 3.89 -3.33 -31.55
N VAL A 361 3.56 -3.16 -30.28
CA VAL A 361 3.96 -4.08 -29.21
C VAL A 361 3.07 -5.33 -29.25
N THR A 362 3.69 -6.49 -29.42
CA THR A 362 3.04 -7.80 -29.56
C THR A 362 3.15 -8.67 -28.30
N GLY A 363 4.03 -8.32 -27.37
CA GLY A 363 4.19 -9.02 -26.09
C GLY A 363 5.24 -8.36 -25.22
N ILE A 364 5.14 -8.54 -23.90
CA ILE A 364 6.15 -8.12 -22.94
C ILE A 364 6.42 -9.28 -21.99
N GLU A 365 7.68 -9.48 -21.61
CA GLU A 365 8.10 -10.38 -20.55
C GLU A 365 8.85 -9.61 -19.47
N ALA A 366 8.60 -9.95 -18.21
CA ALA A 366 9.41 -9.51 -17.08
C ALA A 366 9.93 -10.74 -16.33
N HIS A 367 11.25 -10.94 -16.38
CA HIS A 367 11.95 -12.04 -15.71
C HIS A 367 12.36 -11.60 -14.30
N CYS A 368 12.15 -12.49 -13.34
CA CYS A 368 12.32 -12.20 -11.93
C CYS A 368 12.68 -13.44 -11.11
N VAL A 369 13.23 -13.19 -9.92
CA VAL A 369 13.55 -14.21 -8.93
C VAL A 369 12.47 -14.21 -7.85
N GLY A 370 12.08 -15.38 -7.35
CA GLY A 370 11.09 -15.51 -6.28
C GLY A 370 11.18 -16.85 -5.53
N GLY A 371 10.29 -17.06 -4.56
CA GLY A 371 10.21 -18.30 -3.77
C GLY A 371 10.38 -18.12 -2.25
N SER A 372 10.64 -16.90 -1.78
CA SER A 372 10.75 -16.52 -0.35
C SER A 372 12.12 -16.74 0.31
N GLN A 373 13.12 -17.29 -0.37
CA GLN A 373 14.50 -17.27 0.12
C GLN A 373 14.96 -15.82 0.34
N ALA A 374 15.47 -15.51 1.54
CA ALA A 374 15.91 -14.16 1.91
C ALA A 374 14.84 -13.06 1.67
N ALA A 375 13.56 -13.41 1.83
CA ALA A 375 12.42 -12.54 1.54
C ALA A 375 12.33 -12.08 0.07
N VAL A 376 13.02 -12.74 -0.87
CA VAL A 376 12.87 -12.52 -2.32
C VAL A 376 11.62 -13.24 -2.81
N ASN A 377 10.61 -12.49 -3.23
CA ASN A 377 9.36 -13.05 -3.71
C ASN A 377 9.00 -12.52 -5.10
N PHE A 378 8.17 -13.31 -5.79
CA PHE A 378 7.44 -12.77 -6.93
C PHE A 378 6.54 -11.60 -6.48
N PRO A 379 6.40 -10.55 -7.30
CA PRO A 379 5.52 -9.42 -6.99
C PRO A 379 4.10 -9.90 -6.75
N ALA A 380 3.41 -9.27 -5.80
CA ALA A 380 2.01 -9.57 -5.48
C ALA A 380 1.07 -9.16 -6.63
N GLN A 381 1.41 -8.08 -7.32
CA GLN A 381 0.71 -7.61 -8.52
C GLN A 381 1.69 -7.14 -9.58
N ALA A 382 1.31 -7.32 -10.85
CA ALA A 382 2.07 -6.83 -11.98
C ALA A 382 1.13 -6.45 -13.15
N ALA A 383 1.35 -5.27 -13.71
CA ALA A 383 0.63 -4.75 -14.86
C ALA A 383 1.59 -4.06 -15.84
N VAL A 384 1.18 -3.97 -17.11
CA VAL A 384 1.86 -3.15 -18.11
C VAL A 384 0.89 -2.13 -18.65
N LEU A 385 1.28 -0.86 -18.66
CA LEU A 385 0.54 0.24 -19.26
C LEU A 385 1.27 0.68 -20.54
N LEU A 386 0.52 0.86 -21.61
CA LEU A 386 0.99 1.09 -22.97
C LEU A 386 0.34 2.36 -23.51
N SER A 387 1.14 3.29 -24.02
CA SER A 387 0.65 4.55 -24.59
C SER A 387 1.47 4.98 -25.80
N ALA A 388 0.78 5.50 -26.82
CA ALA A 388 1.41 5.99 -28.05
C ALA A 388 1.90 7.45 -27.93
N THR A 389 1.31 8.24 -27.03
CA THR A 389 1.44 9.70 -27.05
C THR A 389 2.08 10.28 -25.80
N THR A 390 1.69 9.80 -24.63
CA THR A 390 2.11 10.33 -23.33
C THR A 390 2.53 9.20 -22.41
N GLN A 391 3.49 9.44 -21.53
CA GLN A 391 3.86 8.45 -20.53
C GLN A 391 2.60 8.06 -19.70
N PRO A 392 2.30 6.77 -19.55
CA PRO A 392 1.15 6.33 -18.77
C PRO A 392 1.41 6.51 -17.26
N PRO A 393 0.38 6.35 -16.42
CA PRO A 393 0.52 6.42 -14.97
C PRO A 393 1.56 5.42 -14.44
N MET A 394 2.37 5.85 -13.47
CA MET A 394 3.34 5.00 -12.77
C MET A 394 2.75 4.44 -11.47
N THR A 395 1.48 4.06 -11.52
CA THR A 395 0.75 3.49 -10.39
C THR A 395 -0.44 2.72 -10.93
N MET A 396 -0.93 1.76 -10.15
CA MET A 396 -2.19 1.06 -10.42
C MET A 396 -3.39 1.71 -9.72
N SER A 397 -3.20 2.77 -8.94
CA SER A 397 -4.30 3.49 -8.29
C SER A 397 -3.95 4.96 -8.07
N GLY A 398 -4.96 5.81 -8.02
CA GLY A 398 -4.74 7.24 -7.76
C GLY A 398 -6.02 7.97 -7.40
N TYR A 399 -5.86 9.18 -6.89
CA TYR A 399 -6.96 10.11 -6.69
C TYR A 399 -7.44 10.69 -8.03
N GLY A 400 -8.67 11.20 -8.04
CA GLY A 400 -9.25 11.90 -9.19
C GLY A 400 -9.67 10.99 -10.35
N ALA A 401 -9.61 11.52 -11.56
CA ALA A 401 -10.02 10.80 -12.76
C ALA A 401 -8.95 9.77 -13.17
N LEU A 402 -9.40 8.62 -13.66
CA LEU A 402 -8.52 7.69 -14.36
C LEU A 402 -7.86 8.41 -15.55
N PRO A 403 -6.51 8.38 -15.67
CA PRO A 403 -5.84 8.99 -16.81
C PRO A 403 -6.29 8.36 -18.14
N ALA A 404 -6.38 9.16 -19.19
CA ALA A 404 -6.78 8.71 -20.52
C ALA A 404 -5.57 8.29 -21.37
N GLY A 405 -5.82 7.73 -22.55
CA GLY A 405 -4.79 7.55 -23.57
C GLY A 405 -3.85 6.36 -23.39
N PHE A 406 -4.15 5.45 -22.47
CA PHE A 406 -3.37 4.22 -22.30
C PHE A 406 -4.23 2.96 -22.42
N THR A 407 -3.60 1.87 -22.85
CA THR A 407 -4.10 0.50 -22.73
C THR A 407 -3.31 -0.19 -21.63
N TRP A 408 -3.91 -1.10 -20.87
CA TRP A 408 -3.16 -1.86 -19.88
C TRP A 408 -3.42 -3.36 -19.99
N LEU A 409 -2.40 -4.13 -19.60
CA LEU A 409 -2.37 -5.58 -19.59
C LEU A 409 -2.14 -6.06 -18.16
N SER A 410 -2.92 -7.04 -17.72
CA SER A 410 -2.65 -7.76 -16.48
C SER A 410 -1.67 -8.90 -16.72
N ALA A 411 -0.82 -9.21 -15.75
CA ALA A 411 -0.08 -10.46 -15.78
C ALA A 411 -0.99 -11.67 -15.47
N GLY A 412 -0.61 -12.83 -16.00
CA GLY A 412 -1.05 -14.13 -15.47
C GLY A 412 -0.28 -14.50 -14.20
N ASN A 413 -0.39 -15.77 -13.78
CA ASN A 413 0.56 -16.32 -12.81
C ASN A 413 1.96 -16.33 -13.42
N PRO A 414 3.03 -16.17 -12.60
CA PRO A 414 4.38 -16.30 -13.12
C PRO A 414 4.59 -17.72 -13.67
N VAL A 415 5.22 -17.79 -14.84
CA VAL A 415 5.73 -19.06 -15.38
C VAL A 415 7.04 -19.34 -14.66
N ILE A 416 7.16 -20.49 -14.00
CA ILE A 416 8.39 -20.90 -13.33
C ILE A 416 9.31 -21.55 -14.35
N ASP A 417 10.46 -20.92 -14.57
CA ASP A 417 11.46 -21.35 -15.55
C ASP A 417 12.50 -22.28 -14.94
N LEU A 418 12.87 -22.04 -13.68
CA LEU A 418 13.85 -22.84 -12.96
C LEU A 418 13.52 -22.88 -11.48
N LYS A 419 13.46 -24.07 -10.89
CA LYS A 419 13.29 -24.29 -9.45
C LYS A 419 14.58 -24.84 -8.86
N ARG A 420 15.37 -23.98 -8.20
CA ARG A 420 16.61 -24.38 -7.51
C ARG A 420 16.33 -25.06 -6.17
N SER A 421 15.30 -24.60 -5.46
CA SER A 421 14.83 -25.19 -4.21
C SER A 421 13.33 -24.92 -4.03
N PRO A 422 12.67 -25.47 -2.99
CA PRO A 422 11.28 -25.13 -2.66
C PRO A 422 11.04 -23.63 -2.45
N VAL A 423 12.09 -22.87 -2.08
CA VAL A 423 12.01 -21.44 -1.76
C VAL A 423 12.86 -20.54 -2.67
N SER A 424 13.41 -21.08 -3.76
CA SER A 424 14.29 -20.33 -4.68
C SER A 424 14.01 -20.72 -6.12
N MET A 425 13.47 -19.78 -6.88
CA MET A 425 12.97 -20.00 -8.23
C MET A 425 13.27 -18.80 -9.14
N ASN A 426 13.46 -19.05 -10.42
CA ASN A 426 13.31 -18.04 -11.46
C ASN A 426 11.96 -18.21 -12.12
N GLY A 427 11.34 -17.09 -12.46
CA GLY A 427 10.14 -17.11 -13.27
C GLY A 427 9.98 -15.83 -14.06
N ARG A 428 8.97 -15.83 -14.93
CA ARG A 428 8.65 -14.69 -15.76
C ARG A 428 7.16 -14.43 -15.81
N TYR A 429 6.81 -13.15 -15.89
CA TYR A 429 5.46 -12.70 -16.19
C TYR A 429 5.32 -12.42 -17.67
N HIS A 430 4.23 -12.91 -18.25
CA HIS A 430 3.88 -12.68 -19.65
C HIS A 430 2.71 -11.70 -19.74
N PHE A 431 2.91 -10.64 -20.51
CA PHE A 431 1.87 -9.67 -20.85
C PHE A 431 1.63 -9.72 -22.35
N LYS A 432 0.58 -10.45 -22.72
CA LYS A 432 0.24 -10.69 -24.13
C LYS A 432 -1.04 -9.94 -24.49
N PRO A 433 -0.96 -8.87 -25.29
CA PRO A 433 -2.17 -8.24 -25.79
C PRO A 433 -2.85 -9.15 -26.82
N GLY A 434 -4.18 -9.12 -26.90
CA GLY A 434 -4.93 -9.94 -27.87
C GLY A 434 -4.69 -9.53 -29.33
N LYS A 435 -4.25 -8.29 -29.56
CA LYS A 435 -3.77 -7.72 -30.83
C LYS A 435 -2.59 -6.81 -30.53
N ALA A 436 -1.73 -6.54 -31.51
CA ALA A 436 -0.63 -5.61 -31.33
C ALA A 436 -1.14 -4.24 -30.85
N VAL A 437 -0.47 -3.65 -29.85
CA VAL A 437 -0.80 -2.33 -29.30
C VAL A 437 0.28 -1.36 -29.74
N ASN A 438 -0.12 -0.32 -30.47
CA ASN A 438 0.79 0.76 -30.84
C ASN A 438 1.17 1.55 -29.58
N ALA A 439 2.43 1.52 -29.20
CA ALA A 439 2.96 2.21 -28.03
C ALA A 439 4.32 2.82 -28.34
N ARG A 440 4.58 4.00 -27.75
CA ARG A 440 5.91 4.58 -27.60
C ARG A 440 6.40 4.39 -26.16
N TYR A 441 5.49 4.52 -25.20
CA TYR A 441 5.77 4.36 -23.79
C TYR A 441 5.24 3.02 -23.29
N VAL A 442 6.10 2.25 -22.61
CA VAL A 442 5.76 0.98 -21.97
C VAL A 442 6.15 1.07 -20.50
N THR A 443 5.17 1.11 -19.60
CA THR A 443 5.40 1.20 -18.15
C THR A 443 4.94 -0.09 -17.48
N LEU A 444 5.88 -0.86 -16.96
CA LEU A 444 5.61 -1.99 -16.10
C LEU A 444 5.44 -1.48 -14.67
N VAL A 445 4.38 -1.91 -13.98
CA VAL A 445 4.08 -1.53 -12.60
C VAL A 445 3.98 -2.80 -11.76
N PHE A 446 4.79 -2.88 -10.72
CA PHE A 446 4.88 -4.01 -9.80
C PHE A 446 4.50 -3.57 -8.39
N GLN A 447 3.82 -4.44 -7.65
CA GLN A 447 3.66 -4.33 -6.20
C GLN A 447 4.59 -5.36 -5.55
N PRO A 448 5.73 -4.95 -4.98
CA PRO A 448 6.66 -5.86 -4.30
C PRO A 448 6.01 -6.57 -3.11
N ASN A 449 6.56 -7.73 -2.77
CA ASN A 449 6.26 -8.47 -1.55
C ASN A 449 7.60 -8.90 -0.95
N GLY A 450 8.15 -8.14 0.00
CA GLY A 450 9.56 -8.28 0.36
C GLY A 450 10.48 -7.72 -0.73
N TRP A 451 11.54 -8.44 -1.07
CA TRP A 451 12.45 -8.09 -2.17
C TRP A 451 11.83 -8.47 -3.53
N LEU A 452 11.68 -7.47 -4.40
CA LEU A 452 11.46 -7.66 -5.83
C LEU A 452 12.83 -7.67 -6.53
N MET A 453 13.15 -8.76 -7.22
CA MET A 453 14.37 -8.89 -8.03
C MET A 453 13.99 -9.08 -9.49
N LEU A 454 14.28 -8.08 -10.33
CA LEU A 454 14.10 -8.16 -11.78
C LEU A 454 15.43 -8.47 -12.45
N SER A 455 15.43 -9.37 -13.42
CA SER A 455 16.65 -9.74 -14.15
C SER A 455 16.64 -9.32 -15.61
N GLU A 456 15.47 -9.25 -16.25
CA GLU A 456 15.37 -8.91 -17.67
C GLU A 456 13.94 -8.47 -18.01
N ILE A 457 13.80 -7.48 -18.89
CA ILE A 457 12.52 -7.07 -19.46
C ILE A 457 12.63 -7.09 -20.98
N ARG A 458 11.81 -7.93 -21.61
CA ARG A 458 11.75 -8.04 -23.06
C ARG A 458 10.47 -7.43 -23.58
N ILE A 459 10.58 -6.58 -24.61
CA ILE A 459 9.43 -5.95 -25.29
C ILE A 459 9.47 -6.40 -26.74
N PHE A 460 8.44 -7.10 -27.19
CA PHE A 460 8.41 -7.68 -28.53
C PHE A 460 7.61 -6.82 -29.50
N SER A 461 8.16 -6.61 -30.69
CA SER A 461 7.48 -6.02 -31.85
C SER A 461 7.78 -6.88 -33.09
N GLY A 462 6.78 -7.58 -33.61
CA GLY A 462 6.98 -8.48 -34.75
C GLY A 462 7.92 -9.65 -34.45
N GLY A 463 7.92 -10.15 -33.20
CA GLY A 463 8.78 -11.25 -32.75
C GLY A 463 10.19 -10.86 -32.33
N ILE A 464 10.60 -9.60 -32.53
CA ILE A 464 11.92 -9.10 -32.17
C ILE A 464 11.86 -8.40 -30.81
N ASN A 465 12.80 -8.70 -29.90
CA ASN A 465 13.00 -7.95 -28.66
C ASN A 465 13.56 -6.55 -29.00
N ILE A 466 12.78 -5.51 -28.74
CA ILE A 466 13.14 -4.11 -28.98
C ILE A 466 13.52 -3.36 -27.69
N ALA A 467 13.43 -4.00 -26.52
CA ALA A 467 13.83 -3.37 -25.24
C ALA A 467 15.29 -2.87 -25.22
N PRO A 468 16.29 -3.59 -25.80
CA PRO A 468 17.68 -3.10 -25.88
C PRO A 468 17.86 -1.81 -26.70
N THR A 469 16.89 -1.44 -27.54
CA THR A 469 16.93 -0.19 -28.34
C THR A 469 16.28 0.99 -27.64
N ALA A 470 15.53 0.74 -26.57
CA ALA A 470 14.81 1.76 -25.82
C ALA A 470 15.69 2.37 -24.72
N SER A 471 15.37 3.60 -24.34
CA SER A 471 15.78 4.11 -23.03
C SER A 471 14.78 3.65 -21.98
N TYR A 472 15.25 3.41 -20.76
CA TYR A 472 14.36 3.13 -19.65
C TYR A 472 14.81 3.84 -18.38
N SER A 473 13.84 3.99 -17.48
CA SER A 473 14.03 4.49 -16.13
C SER A 473 13.16 3.68 -15.18
N PHE A 474 13.55 3.63 -13.92
CA PHE A 474 12.75 3.01 -12.87
C PHE A 474 12.53 3.96 -11.71
N ARG A 475 11.39 3.79 -11.05
CA ARG A 475 11.02 4.52 -9.84
C ARG A 475 10.34 3.59 -8.84
N PRO A 476 10.76 3.57 -7.57
CA PRO A 476 11.96 4.22 -7.02
C PRO A 476 13.26 3.77 -7.68
N LEU A 477 14.35 4.48 -7.37
CA LEU A 477 15.69 3.91 -7.54
C LEU A 477 15.82 2.60 -6.73
N PRO A 478 16.70 1.66 -7.12
CA PRO A 478 16.90 0.40 -6.42
C PRO A 478 17.15 0.64 -4.93
N SER A 479 16.48 -0.13 -4.10
CA SER A 479 16.51 0.10 -2.66
C SER A 479 17.91 -0.17 -2.11
N PRO A 480 18.38 0.64 -1.17
CA PRO A 480 19.60 0.32 -0.42
C PRO A 480 19.41 -0.98 0.38
N GLY A 481 20.51 -1.50 0.92
CA GLY A 481 20.49 -2.72 1.74
C GLY A 481 19.72 -2.55 3.04
N ASP A 482 19.62 -3.64 3.80
CA ASP A 482 18.92 -3.66 5.09
C ASP A 482 19.57 -2.72 6.14
N ASP A 483 20.77 -2.22 5.84
CA ASP A 483 21.58 -1.33 6.69
C ASP A 483 21.23 0.16 6.48
N ASN A 484 20.25 0.50 5.64
CA ASN A 484 19.90 1.90 5.37
C ASN A 484 19.27 2.58 6.60
N PRO A 485 19.88 3.65 7.16
CA PRO A 485 19.33 4.37 8.30
C PRO A 485 18.07 5.20 7.94
N ASP A 486 17.83 5.49 6.66
CA ASP A 486 16.76 6.40 6.23
C ASP A 486 15.39 5.71 6.19
N ARG A 487 14.77 5.60 7.37
CA ARG A 487 13.45 4.97 7.61
C ARG A 487 12.31 5.52 6.74
N TYR A 488 12.39 6.79 6.33
CA TYR A 488 11.37 7.48 5.52
C TYR A 488 11.94 8.00 4.20
N ALA A 489 12.91 7.28 3.63
CA ALA A 489 13.52 7.63 2.35
C ALA A 489 12.48 7.86 1.25
N ASP A 490 12.82 8.77 0.33
CA ASP A 490 12.02 9.04 -0.85
C ASP A 490 11.94 7.82 -1.77
N ASN A 491 10.80 7.65 -2.43
CA ASN A 491 10.58 6.55 -3.37
C ASN A 491 10.51 6.99 -4.85
N GLY A 492 10.91 8.22 -5.17
CA GLY A 492 10.87 8.80 -6.52
C GLY A 492 9.46 8.97 -7.12
N ILE A 493 8.41 8.74 -6.32
CA ILE A 493 7.00 8.78 -6.74
C ILE A 493 6.19 9.74 -5.86
N ARG A 494 6.33 9.66 -4.53
CA ARG A 494 5.49 10.36 -3.53
C ARG A 494 5.34 11.85 -3.82
N LEU A 495 6.44 12.54 -4.09
CA LEU A 495 6.41 14.01 -4.25
C LEU A 495 5.70 14.48 -5.54
N THR A 496 5.32 13.56 -6.43
CA THR A 496 4.58 13.85 -7.65
C THR A 496 3.49 12.80 -7.91
N ASP A 497 2.82 12.29 -6.87
CA ASP A 497 1.74 11.31 -7.02
C ASP A 497 0.33 11.96 -6.98
N GLY A 498 0.27 13.23 -6.60
CA GLY A 498 -0.94 14.03 -6.50
C GLY A 498 -1.66 13.91 -5.15
N ALA A 499 -1.01 13.33 -4.14
CA ALA A 499 -1.56 13.10 -2.81
C ALA A 499 -0.86 13.95 -1.74
N ILE A 500 -1.65 14.68 -0.97
CA ILE A 500 -1.17 15.37 0.23
C ILE A 500 -1.39 14.48 1.44
N ALA A 501 -0.42 14.41 2.35
CA ALA A 501 -0.62 13.79 3.65
C ALA A 501 -1.32 14.77 4.59
N ASN A 502 -2.37 14.32 5.29
CA ASN A 502 -3.10 15.13 6.27
C ASN A 502 -2.69 14.87 7.72
N ASP A 503 -1.84 13.87 7.92
CA ASP A 503 -1.33 13.41 9.21
C ASP A 503 -0.05 12.60 8.94
N PHE A 504 0.63 12.13 9.99
CA PHE A 504 1.77 11.23 9.86
C PHE A 504 1.35 9.89 9.22
N SER A 505 1.68 9.73 7.95
CA SER A 505 1.46 8.51 7.18
C SER A 505 2.71 8.19 6.36
N PRO A 506 3.59 7.31 6.87
CA PRO A 506 4.89 6.99 6.25
C PRO A 506 4.82 6.65 4.76
N ASP A 507 3.73 6.03 4.32
CA ASP A 507 3.55 5.61 2.93
C ASP A 507 3.37 6.75 1.93
N MET A 508 2.94 7.92 2.41
CA MET A 508 2.75 9.13 1.60
C MET A 508 3.83 10.18 1.87
N LEU A 509 4.81 9.89 2.72
CA LEU A 509 5.76 10.86 3.21
C LEU A 509 7.17 10.48 2.84
N THR A 510 7.94 11.48 2.44
CA THR A 510 9.38 11.44 2.33
C THR A 510 9.93 12.28 3.47
N GLY A 511 10.76 11.68 4.34
CA GLY A 511 11.24 12.31 5.56
C GLY A 511 12.73 12.13 5.81
N TRP A 512 13.34 13.15 6.43
CA TRP A 512 14.73 13.13 6.86
C TRP A 512 14.90 13.93 8.15
N LYS A 513 16.01 13.70 8.85
CA LYS A 513 16.41 14.39 10.08
C LYS A 513 17.86 14.85 9.95
N GLY A 514 18.19 15.98 10.59
CA GLY A 514 19.55 16.51 10.64
C GLY A 514 19.82 17.64 9.64
N ALA A 515 20.96 18.31 9.81
CA ALA A 515 21.24 19.60 9.15
C ALA A 515 21.53 19.51 7.64
N GLU A 516 21.73 18.31 7.08
CA GLU A 516 21.99 18.14 5.65
C GLU A 516 20.72 18.45 4.85
N PRO A 517 20.76 19.45 3.94
CA PRO A 517 19.60 19.77 3.10
C PRO A 517 19.22 18.62 2.16
N ARG A 518 17.93 18.58 1.78
CA ARG A 518 17.45 17.72 0.70
C ARG A 518 17.17 18.54 -0.54
N VAL A 519 17.68 18.06 -1.67
CA VAL A 519 17.55 18.69 -2.98
C VAL A 519 16.62 17.83 -3.84
N VAL A 520 15.53 18.42 -4.27
CA VAL A 520 14.56 17.80 -5.19
C VAL A 520 14.63 18.52 -6.52
N VAL A 521 14.94 17.80 -7.61
CA VAL A 521 14.96 18.39 -8.96
C VAL A 521 13.91 17.71 -9.83
N LEU A 522 12.88 18.45 -10.22
CA LEU A 522 11.83 18.02 -11.14
C LEU A 522 12.25 18.34 -12.58
N ASP A 523 11.99 17.44 -13.53
CA ASP A 523 12.07 17.71 -14.98
C ASP A 523 10.67 17.71 -15.60
N LEU A 524 10.17 18.90 -15.97
CA LEU A 524 8.86 19.09 -16.58
C LEU A 524 8.80 18.64 -18.05
N GLY A 525 9.91 18.14 -18.59
CA GLY A 525 10.08 17.62 -19.95
C GLY A 525 10.27 18.70 -21.01
N THR A 526 9.63 19.86 -20.84
CA THR A 526 9.75 21.04 -21.72
C THR A 526 9.80 22.31 -20.90
N VAL A 527 10.34 23.39 -21.46
CA VAL A 527 10.23 24.72 -20.84
C VAL A 527 8.75 25.11 -20.75
N LYS A 528 8.32 25.54 -19.55
CA LYS A 528 6.95 25.99 -19.26
C LYS A 528 7.00 27.33 -18.55
N SER A 529 5.95 28.15 -18.73
CA SER A 529 5.72 29.29 -17.85
C SER A 529 5.21 28.80 -16.50
N ILE A 530 5.79 29.28 -15.41
CA ILE A 530 5.49 28.84 -14.05
C ILE A 530 4.98 30.04 -13.24
N LYS A 531 3.77 29.91 -12.70
CA LYS A 531 3.14 30.93 -11.84
C LYS A 531 3.52 30.78 -10.38
N SER A 532 3.58 29.54 -9.92
CA SER A 532 3.85 29.26 -8.51
C SER A 532 4.27 27.83 -8.29
N VAL A 533 5.06 27.60 -7.25
CA VAL A 533 5.39 26.27 -6.74
C VAL A 533 4.87 26.16 -5.31
N THR A 534 4.31 25.00 -4.96
CA THR A 534 3.88 24.69 -3.60
C THR A 534 4.44 23.34 -3.19
N VAL A 535 5.15 23.32 -2.07
CA VAL A 535 5.69 22.13 -1.43
C VAL A 535 4.82 21.84 -0.21
N TRP A 536 4.23 20.66 -0.16
CA TRP A 536 3.39 20.22 0.95
C TRP A 536 4.23 19.45 1.96
N ALA A 537 4.51 20.08 3.09
CA ALA A 537 5.18 19.46 4.23
C ALA A 537 4.18 19.06 5.32
N LEU A 538 4.66 18.40 6.37
CA LEU A 538 3.94 18.31 7.65
C LEU A 538 4.51 19.32 8.66
N ARG A 539 3.66 19.71 9.61
CA ARG A 539 4.00 20.57 10.75
C ARG A 539 3.20 20.17 11.99
N GLY A 540 3.57 20.72 13.15
CA GLY A 540 2.83 20.58 14.42
C GLY A 540 3.62 19.92 15.55
N GLY A 541 4.75 19.28 15.24
CA GLY A 541 5.73 18.78 16.22
C GLY A 541 5.45 17.39 16.79
N LEU A 542 4.28 16.79 16.54
CA LEU A 542 4.02 15.41 16.97
C LEU A 542 5.06 14.46 16.35
N HIS A 543 5.58 13.52 17.16
CA HIS A 543 6.70 12.64 16.81
C HIS A 543 8.03 13.37 16.47
N GLY A 544 8.16 14.66 16.83
CA GLY A 544 9.29 15.49 16.42
C GLY A 544 9.26 15.81 14.93
N ILE A 545 8.07 15.85 14.30
CA ILE A 545 7.88 16.25 12.91
C ILE A 545 7.51 17.73 12.87
N CYS A 546 8.42 18.54 12.36
CA CYS A 546 8.25 19.99 12.28
C CYS A 546 8.24 20.46 10.83
N GLN A 547 7.69 21.65 10.62
CA GLN A 547 7.86 22.33 9.34
C GLN A 547 9.36 22.45 8.99
N PRO A 548 9.78 22.21 7.73
CA PRO A 548 11.15 22.46 7.31
C PRO A 548 11.58 23.89 7.68
N ALA A 549 12.78 24.02 8.24
CA ALA A 549 13.34 25.29 8.71
C ALA A 549 13.50 26.31 7.57
N SER A 550 13.82 25.84 6.37
CA SER A 550 13.77 26.65 5.16
C SER A 550 13.47 25.79 3.94
N VAL A 551 12.76 26.38 2.97
CA VAL A 551 12.58 25.79 1.64
C VAL A 551 12.84 26.87 0.60
N GLY A 552 13.78 26.61 -0.29
CA GLY A 552 14.14 27.47 -1.40
C GLY A 552 13.74 26.86 -2.74
N LEU A 553 13.46 27.72 -3.72
CA LEU A 553 13.09 27.37 -5.08
C LEU A 553 14.03 28.02 -6.09
N GLU A 554 14.47 27.24 -7.07
CA GLU A 554 15.25 27.71 -8.21
C GLU A 554 14.68 27.09 -9.50
N LEU A 555 14.72 27.86 -10.59
CA LEU A 555 14.27 27.43 -11.91
C LEU A 555 15.45 27.34 -12.87
N SER A 556 15.35 26.45 -13.85
CA SER A 556 16.29 26.37 -14.96
C SER A 556 15.61 25.91 -16.24
N GLU A 557 16.02 26.47 -17.38
CA GLU A 557 15.57 26.01 -18.70
C GLU A 557 16.42 24.84 -19.22
N ASP A 558 17.68 24.72 -18.79
CA ASP A 558 18.66 23.79 -19.33
C ASP A 558 19.25 22.80 -18.31
N GLY A 559 18.94 22.98 -17.03
CA GLY A 559 19.40 22.17 -15.91
C GLY A 559 20.82 22.50 -15.44
N ARG A 560 21.46 23.51 -16.06
CA ARG A 560 22.85 23.91 -15.78
C ARG A 560 22.90 25.27 -15.10
N PHE A 561 22.17 26.26 -15.65
CA PHE A 561 22.09 27.60 -15.09
C PHE A 561 20.77 27.78 -14.34
N TRP A 562 20.88 28.20 -13.08
CA TRP A 562 19.76 28.29 -12.17
C TRP A 562 19.49 29.74 -11.80
N THR A 563 18.21 30.10 -11.63
CA THR A 563 17.82 31.40 -11.09
C THR A 563 18.29 31.54 -9.64
N PRO A 564 18.40 32.77 -9.11
CA PRO A 564 18.55 32.98 -7.66
C PRO A 564 17.45 32.27 -6.87
N THR A 565 17.79 31.80 -5.66
CA THR A 565 16.86 31.10 -4.78
C THR A 565 15.73 32.02 -4.32
N VAL A 566 14.49 31.60 -4.54
CA VAL A 566 13.27 32.24 -4.02
C VAL A 566 12.80 31.46 -2.78
N PRO A 567 12.65 32.08 -1.60
CA PRO A 567 12.15 31.38 -0.41
C PRO A 567 10.65 31.07 -0.52
N LEU A 568 10.26 29.86 -0.13
CA LEU A 568 8.86 29.47 0.01
C LEU A 568 8.32 29.90 1.38
N LYS A 569 7.14 30.50 1.41
CA LYS A 569 6.46 30.94 2.63
C LYS A 569 5.41 29.90 3.04
N GLY A 570 5.46 29.48 4.29
CA GLY A 570 4.50 28.53 4.87
C GLY A 570 3.60 29.17 5.93
N PRO A 571 2.73 28.36 6.56
CA PRO A 571 2.00 28.76 7.76
C PRO A 571 2.93 29.31 8.86
N THR A 572 2.46 30.32 9.58
CA THR A 572 3.14 30.91 10.74
C THR A 572 2.43 30.49 12.04
N GLY A 573 3.17 30.52 13.15
CA GLY A 573 2.67 30.15 14.48
C GLY A 573 3.50 29.03 15.11
N GLU A 574 3.44 28.93 16.44
CA GLU A 574 4.16 27.91 17.20
C GLU A 574 3.64 26.50 16.89
N GLU A 575 4.52 25.52 17.05
CA GLU A 575 4.22 24.10 16.96
C GLU A 575 4.19 23.53 18.39
N ASP A 576 3.05 22.99 18.81
CA ASP A 576 2.80 22.60 20.21
C ASP A 576 3.20 21.15 20.54
N SER A 577 3.73 20.42 19.55
CA SER A 577 4.13 19.01 19.64
C SER A 577 2.97 18.02 19.84
N THR A 578 1.72 18.43 19.55
CA THR A 578 0.53 17.59 19.77
C THR A 578 -0.11 17.07 18.49
N THR A 579 0.19 17.66 17.33
CA THR A 579 -0.44 17.30 16.05
C THR A 579 0.56 17.14 14.90
N CYS A 580 0.12 16.47 13.84
CA CYS A 580 0.72 16.52 12.50
C CYS A 580 -0.35 16.99 11.51
N VAL A 581 -0.10 18.11 10.83
CA VAL A 581 -1.04 18.70 9.85
C VAL A 581 -0.30 19.17 8.59
N PRO A 582 -0.98 19.26 7.42
CA PRO A 582 -0.37 19.78 6.21
C PRO A 582 0.14 21.22 6.36
N ALA A 583 1.33 21.48 5.81
CA ALA A 583 1.96 22.79 5.71
C ALA A 583 2.26 23.12 4.23
N PRO A 584 1.39 23.87 3.53
CA PRO A 584 1.68 24.34 2.19
C PRO A 584 2.71 25.47 2.22
N LEU A 585 3.93 25.19 1.80
CA LEU A 585 5.01 26.15 1.59
C LEU A 585 4.96 26.62 0.14
N ARG A 586 4.75 27.92 -0.11
CA ARG A 586 4.44 28.45 -1.44
C ARG A 586 5.33 29.62 -1.83
N ALA A 587 5.72 29.64 -3.10
CA ALA A 587 6.27 30.80 -3.79
C ALA A 587 5.40 31.14 -4.99
N ASP A 588 4.93 32.39 -5.04
CA ASP A 588 4.35 32.98 -6.24
C ASP A 588 5.48 33.69 -7.01
N LEU A 589 5.54 33.45 -8.31
CA LEU A 589 6.60 33.92 -9.19
C LEU A 589 6.13 35.08 -10.04
N ASP A 590 7.10 35.89 -10.49
CA ASP A 590 6.84 37.02 -11.37
C ASP A 590 6.26 36.56 -12.72
N LYS A 591 5.48 37.44 -13.34
CA LYS A 591 4.91 37.17 -14.65
C LYS A 591 6.03 36.91 -15.66
N GLY A 592 5.97 35.77 -16.33
CA GLY A 592 6.95 35.39 -17.35
C GLY A 592 8.11 34.53 -16.85
N SER A 593 8.15 34.16 -15.56
CA SER A 593 9.07 33.14 -15.08
C SER A 593 8.89 31.83 -15.87
N LYS A 594 10.00 31.26 -16.33
CA LYS A 594 10.04 30.05 -17.15
C LYS A 594 11.02 29.05 -16.56
N GLY A 595 10.74 27.78 -16.78
CA GLY A 595 11.64 26.69 -16.42
C GLY A 595 11.20 25.38 -17.05
N ARG A 596 12.18 24.54 -17.39
CA ARG A 596 11.97 23.11 -17.62
C ARG A 596 12.22 22.34 -16.32
N TYR A 597 13.22 22.77 -15.56
CA TYR A 597 13.60 22.15 -14.30
C TYR A 597 13.20 23.03 -13.12
N VAL A 598 12.71 22.40 -12.06
CA VAL A 598 12.33 23.03 -10.79
C VAL A 598 13.14 22.39 -9.69
N ARG A 599 14.02 23.16 -9.04
CA ARG A 599 14.82 22.68 -7.91
C ARG A 599 14.28 23.24 -6.61
N VAL A 600 13.97 22.35 -5.68
CA VAL A 600 13.56 22.65 -4.31
C VAL A 600 14.68 22.22 -3.39
N VAL A 601 15.15 23.13 -2.54
CA VAL A 601 16.16 22.87 -1.51
C VAL A 601 15.50 23.05 -0.16
N ALA A 602 15.37 21.97 0.62
CA ALA A 602 14.71 21.97 1.91
C ALA A 602 15.68 21.61 3.04
N SER A 603 15.72 22.41 4.10
CA SER A 603 16.58 22.21 5.26
C SER A 603 15.75 22.04 6.54
N THR A 604 16.27 21.29 7.51
CA THR A 604 15.69 21.14 8.85
C THR A 604 16.71 21.57 9.92
N SER A 605 16.24 22.02 11.08
CA SER A 605 17.09 22.57 12.15
C SER A 605 17.64 21.50 13.11
N VAL A 606 16.91 20.39 13.33
CA VAL A 606 17.36 19.15 14.03
C VAL A 606 16.24 18.11 14.05
N GLU A 607 14.99 18.53 13.90
CA GLU A 607 13.80 17.68 13.92
C GLU A 607 13.54 17.00 12.56
N TRP A 608 12.57 16.09 12.54
CA TRP A 608 12.13 15.47 11.28
C TRP A 608 11.44 16.51 10.40
N ALA A 609 11.93 16.66 9.18
CA ALA A 609 11.17 17.28 8.09
C ALA A 609 10.53 16.18 7.25
N MET A 610 9.25 16.36 6.90
CA MET A 610 8.52 15.43 6.04
C MET A 610 7.79 16.17 4.93
N LEU A 611 7.95 15.71 3.70
CA LEU A 611 7.29 16.21 2.50
C LEU A 611 6.32 15.15 1.96
N SER A 612 5.18 15.59 1.46
CA SER A 612 4.19 14.71 0.82
C SER A 612 4.08 14.95 -0.68
N GLU A 613 4.13 16.20 -1.15
CA GLU A 613 3.82 16.52 -2.56
C GLU A 613 4.47 17.84 -2.99
N ILE A 614 4.78 17.97 -4.28
CA ILE A 614 5.16 19.22 -4.94
C ILE A 614 4.22 19.49 -6.11
N ALA A 615 3.58 20.67 -6.08
CA ALA A 615 2.71 21.15 -7.14
C ALA A 615 3.33 22.36 -7.85
N VAL A 616 3.24 22.40 -9.17
CA VAL A 616 3.73 23.52 -10.00
C VAL A 616 2.59 24.02 -10.87
N ALA A 617 2.09 25.22 -10.56
CA ALA A 617 1.02 25.85 -11.32
C ALA A 617 1.57 26.56 -12.57
N ALA A 618 0.94 26.31 -13.72
CA ALA A 618 1.29 26.96 -14.96
C ALA A 618 0.98 28.47 -14.94
N GLY A 619 1.86 29.26 -15.54
CA GLY A 619 1.60 30.65 -15.89
C GLY A 619 0.69 30.77 -17.10
N THR A 620 -0.08 31.85 -17.18
CA THR A 620 -0.69 32.26 -18.46
C THR A 620 0.43 32.60 -19.45
N PRO A 621 0.32 32.14 -20.72
CA PRO A 621 1.29 32.44 -21.78
C PRO A 621 1.64 33.93 -21.90
#